data_AF-A0AAJ4A5J4-F1
#
_entry.id   AF-A0AAJ4A5J4-F1
#
_cell.length_a   1.000
_cell.length_b   1.000
_cell.length_c   1.000
_cell.angle_alpha   90.00
_cell.angle_beta   90.00
_cell.angle_gamma   90.00
#
_symmetry.space_group_name_H-M   'P 1'
#
loop_
_entity.id
_entity.type
_entity.pdbx_description
1 polymer ?
#
loop_
_entity_poly.entity_id
_entity_poly.type
_entity_poly.pdbx_seq_one_letter_code
_entity_poly.pdbx_strand_id
1 'polypeptide(L)'
;MTCNVSFERKPAVVAALAGGWVADAAGLGLHWLYDSQRIHEVGGQSPEFLPPKADYFKGGFGYFAHEGKQSGDISHYGAATGVLIDSLLASEGKLDIRDYQRRFRAFFGPGGHWRGYIDNPTRVTLNNLNTIEQNAIERAQSGTTAELTEKQKRILVQKVLPYTRRLSGDQLADPVRKAISLTYQDPKIQEAGIYLAKTIDQHLLPESGADDMQLPAVSKLPPLVACYSGSNELMEVTESAVRVTNHNDEAVAWAKCTARLLESLYQGKPMSDAMDSAMAEAPDPDNLRKARSGERLDAVTAGESFGRTCYLHEAMPVIFHILSHSVSYTEAIRANIHCGGDSCGRAWIIGPAMAAVHGVGGEQGIPLSWLTRLTDGSDILGKLESLVGGKWPENEPQKRAPTCPMQ
;
A
#
# COMPACT_ATOMS: atom_id res chain seq x y z
N MET A 1 -4.47 -11.65 -17.47
CA MET A 1 -4.66 -12.74 -16.51
C MET A 1 -5.45 -12.19 -15.34
N THR A 2 -6.57 -12.82 -15.02
CA THR A 2 -7.46 -12.45 -13.91
C THR A 2 -7.23 -13.44 -12.76
N CYS A 3 -7.31 -12.98 -11.51
CA CYS A 3 -7.38 -13.77 -10.29
C CYS A 3 -7.88 -15.22 -10.48
N ASN A 4 -7.10 -16.22 -10.05
CA ASN A 4 -7.44 -17.64 -10.13
C ASN A 4 -8.01 -18.19 -8.81
N VAL A 5 -8.52 -17.32 -7.94
CA VAL A 5 -9.18 -17.73 -6.69
C VAL A 5 -10.51 -18.40 -7.04
N SER A 6 -10.74 -19.61 -6.52
CA SER A 6 -12.01 -20.31 -6.73
C SER A 6 -13.19 -19.51 -6.17
N PHE A 7 -14.35 -19.63 -6.79
CA PHE A 7 -15.56 -18.91 -6.37
C PHE A 7 -15.86 -19.10 -4.87
N GLU A 8 -15.66 -20.32 -4.37
CA GLU A 8 -15.85 -20.71 -2.96
C GLU A 8 -14.90 -20.00 -1.99
N ARG A 9 -13.72 -19.57 -2.47
CA ARG A 9 -12.72 -18.87 -1.65
C ARG A 9 -12.89 -17.35 -1.64
N LYS A 10 -13.69 -16.77 -2.54
CA LYS A 10 -13.92 -15.31 -2.60
C LYS A 10 -14.36 -14.71 -1.26
N PRO A 11 -15.31 -15.29 -0.49
CA PRO A 11 -15.69 -14.76 0.82
C PRO A 11 -14.52 -14.73 1.82
N ALA A 12 -13.66 -15.75 1.81
CA ALA A 12 -12.48 -15.81 2.67
C ALA A 12 -11.44 -14.75 2.29
N VAL A 13 -11.27 -14.46 0.99
CA VAL A 13 -10.38 -13.38 0.54
C VAL A 13 -10.96 -12.00 0.88
N VAL A 14 -12.26 -11.78 0.76
CA VAL A 14 -12.91 -10.54 1.23
C VAL A 14 -12.71 -10.37 2.74
N ALA A 15 -12.91 -11.44 3.52
CA ALA A 15 -12.64 -11.44 4.96
C ALA A 15 -11.18 -11.11 5.27
N ALA A 16 -10.23 -11.68 4.53
CA ALA A 16 -8.81 -11.38 4.68
C ALA A 16 -8.51 -9.89 4.47
N LEU A 17 -8.99 -9.32 3.37
CA LEU A 17 -8.79 -7.89 3.11
C LEU A 17 -9.43 -7.02 4.20
N ALA A 18 -10.65 -7.35 4.64
CA ALA A 18 -11.32 -6.67 5.74
C ALA A 18 -10.54 -6.80 7.06
N GLY A 19 -9.91 -7.94 7.30
CA GLY A 19 -9.02 -8.18 8.44
C GLY A 19 -7.83 -7.22 8.47
N GLY A 20 -7.25 -6.85 7.32
CA GLY A 20 -6.22 -5.82 7.27
C GLY A 20 -6.71 -4.47 7.81
N TRP A 21 -7.86 -4.00 7.30
CA TRP A 21 -8.47 -2.73 7.71
C TRP A 21 -8.86 -2.72 9.20
N VAL A 22 -9.51 -3.79 9.66
CA VAL A 22 -9.94 -3.90 11.05
C VAL A 22 -8.75 -3.96 12.00
N ALA A 23 -7.69 -4.71 11.64
CA ALA A 23 -6.49 -4.82 12.46
C ALA A 23 -5.73 -3.48 12.55
N ASP A 24 -5.64 -2.74 11.46
CA ASP A 24 -5.03 -1.40 11.42
C ASP A 24 -5.79 -0.43 12.34
N ALA A 25 -7.12 -0.35 12.17
CA ALA A 25 -7.97 0.52 13.00
C ALA A 25 -7.95 0.11 14.49
N ALA A 26 -7.90 -1.20 14.77
CA ALA A 26 -7.79 -1.73 16.12
C ALA A 26 -6.45 -1.33 16.80
N GLY A 27 -5.35 -1.31 16.04
CA GLY A 27 -4.01 -1.00 16.57
C GLY A 27 -3.69 0.49 16.67
N LEU A 28 -4.47 1.36 16.00
CA LEU A 28 -4.15 2.78 15.82
C LEU A 28 -3.87 3.53 17.14
N GLY A 29 -4.66 3.27 18.18
CA GLY A 29 -4.63 4.02 19.44
C GLY A 29 -3.28 3.95 20.18
N LEU A 30 -2.54 2.86 20.02
CA LEU A 30 -1.26 2.59 20.68
C LEU A 30 -0.10 2.37 19.69
N HIS A 31 -0.31 2.69 18.42
CA HIS A 31 0.70 2.57 17.39
C HIS A 31 1.95 3.39 17.75
N TRP A 32 3.13 2.75 17.70
CA TRP A 32 4.44 3.29 18.07
C TRP A 32 4.62 3.65 19.54
N LEU A 33 3.80 3.09 20.42
CA LEU A 33 4.19 2.92 21.82
C LEU A 33 5.01 1.63 21.91
N TYR A 34 6.28 1.73 22.28
CA TYR A 34 7.22 0.59 22.29
C TYR A 34 7.28 -0.13 23.64
N ASP A 35 6.82 0.53 24.70
CA ASP A 35 6.80 0.01 26.06
C ASP A 35 5.57 -0.86 26.30
N SER A 36 5.77 -2.18 26.35
CA SER A 36 4.70 -3.16 26.58
C SER A 36 4.07 -3.06 27.97
N GLN A 37 4.84 -2.67 28.99
CA GLN A 37 4.28 -2.44 30.33
C GLN A 37 3.32 -1.24 30.25
N ARG A 38 3.74 -0.16 29.60
CA ARG A 38 2.89 1.02 29.42
C ARG A 38 1.62 0.70 28.62
N ILE A 39 1.74 -0.10 27.56
CA ILE A 39 0.57 -0.58 26.79
C ILE A 39 -0.41 -1.34 27.70
N HIS A 40 0.11 -2.19 28.58
CA HIS A 40 -0.72 -2.92 29.52
C HIS A 40 -1.40 -2.00 30.55
N GLU A 41 -0.70 -1.00 31.06
CA GLU A 41 -1.25 0.00 31.98
C GLU A 41 -2.42 0.78 31.38
N VAL A 42 -2.34 1.13 30.09
CA VAL A 42 -3.35 1.97 29.43
C VAL A 42 -4.48 1.15 28.78
N GLY A 43 -4.18 -0.04 28.27
CA GLY A 43 -5.11 -0.87 27.49
C GLY A 43 -5.57 -2.17 28.16
N GLY A 44 -4.96 -2.56 29.28
CA GLY A 44 -5.33 -3.77 30.01
C GLY A 44 -5.23 -5.03 29.14
N GLN A 45 -6.30 -5.83 29.12
CA GLN A 45 -6.40 -7.08 28.33
C GLN A 45 -7.08 -6.89 26.96
N SER A 46 -7.57 -5.68 26.67
CA SER A 46 -8.31 -5.39 25.43
C SER A 46 -7.89 -4.03 24.90
N PRO A 47 -6.66 -3.93 24.37
CA PRO A 47 -6.07 -2.66 23.94
C PRO A 47 -6.57 -2.21 22.56
N GLU A 48 -7.38 -3.02 21.88
CA GLU A 48 -7.93 -2.67 20.57
C GLU A 48 -8.86 -1.47 20.62
N PHE A 49 -8.87 -0.68 19.54
CA PHE A 49 -9.79 0.44 19.34
C PHE A 49 -9.76 1.50 20.46
N LEU A 50 -8.66 1.59 21.22
CA LEU A 50 -8.45 2.74 22.09
C LEU A 50 -8.38 4.02 21.25
N PRO A 51 -9.00 5.12 21.72
CA PRO A 51 -8.90 6.40 21.02
C PRO A 51 -7.44 6.87 21.00
N PRO A 52 -6.89 7.36 19.87
CA PRO A 52 -5.54 7.91 19.85
C PRO A 52 -5.40 9.09 20.82
N LYS A 53 -4.55 8.96 21.85
CA LYS A 53 -4.33 10.00 22.87
C LYS A 53 -2.86 10.13 23.24
N ALA A 54 -2.35 11.36 23.23
CA ALA A 54 -0.98 11.67 23.64
C ALA A 54 -0.67 11.20 25.08
N ASP A 55 -1.66 11.22 25.97
CA ASP A 55 -1.49 10.80 27.37
C ASP A 55 -1.10 9.32 27.53
N TYR A 56 -1.44 8.46 26.57
CA TYR A 56 -1.04 7.05 26.61
C TYR A 56 0.47 6.88 26.48
N PHE A 57 1.14 7.82 25.82
CA PHE A 57 2.59 7.81 25.57
C PHE A 57 3.38 8.47 26.71
N LYS A 58 2.73 9.16 27.66
CA LYS A 58 3.41 9.72 28.82
C LYS A 58 3.98 8.62 29.72
N GLY A 59 5.26 8.72 30.06
CA GLY A 59 5.93 7.77 30.95
C GLY A 59 6.40 6.47 30.29
N GLY A 60 6.09 6.25 29.00
CA GLY A 60 6.63 5.16 28.20
C GLY A 60 7.48 5.67 27.04
N PHE A 61 8.21 4.78 26.37
CA PHE A 61 8.95 5.10 25.15
C PHE A 61 8.05 4.96 23.92
N GLY A 62 7.88 6.03 23.14
CA GLY A 62 7.10 5.99 21.91
C GLY A 62 6.90 7.35 21.24
N TYR A 63 6.22 7.33 20.10
CA TYR A 63 5.90 8.53 19.31
C TYR A 63 4.41 8.59 18.97
N PHE A 64 3.74 9.66 19.42
CA PHE A 64 2.33 9.88 19.13
C PHE A 64 2.15 10.51 17.73
N ALA A 65 1.84 9.67 16.74
CA ALA A 65 1.72 10.09 15.34
C ALA A 65 0.29 10.45 14.89
N HIS A 66 -0.74 10.04 15.63
CA HIS A 66 -2.13 10.03 15.15
C HIS A 66 -2.98 11.12 15.79
N GLU A 67 -2.42 12.32 15.93
CA GLU A 67 -3.17 13.48 16.38
C GLU A 67 -4.37 13.76 15.45
N GLY A 68 -5.54 14.02 16.03
CA GLY A 68 -6.78 14.32 15.30
C GLY A 68 -7.51 13.10 14.72
N LYS A 69 -6.95 11.89 14.85
CA LYS A 69 -7.63 10.63 14.49
C LYS A 69 -8.56 10.14 15.61
N GLN A 70 -9.54 9.33 15.25
CA GLN A 70 -10.51 8.72 16.14
C GLN A 70 -10.41 7.19 16.15
N SER A 71 -11.03 6.56 17.14
CA SER A 71 -11.17 5.10 17.15
C SER A 71 -11.99 4.66 15.93
N GLY A 72 -11.47 3.69 15.16
CA GLY A 72 -12.07 3.26 13.90
C GLY A 72 -11.39 3.84 12.65
N ASP A 73 -10.61 4.91 12.80
CA ASP A 73 -9.83 5.46 11.70
C ASP A 73 -8.66 4.55 11.31
N ILE A 74 -8.18 4.74 10.09
CA ILE A 74 -7.05 4.00 9.51
C ILE A 74 -5.73 4.75 9.71
N SER A 75 -4.63 4.01 9.76
CA SER A 75 -3.29 4.61 9.79
C SER A 75 -2.82 4.96 8.37
N HIS A 76 -1.59 5.47 8.25
CA HIS A 76 -0.98 5.72 6.94
C HIS A 76 -0.78 4.43 6.14
N TYR A 77 -0.67 3.27 6.80
CA TYR A 77 -0.61 1.96 6.14
C TYR A 77 -1.91 1.61 5.44
N GLY A 78 -3.05 1.76 6.13
CA GLY A 78 -4.36 1.55 5.50
C GLY A 78 -4.64 2.56 4.40
N ALA A 79 -4.19 3.80 4.58
CA ALA A 79 -4.31 4.83 3.55
C ALA A 79 -3.53 4.46 2.27
N ALA A 80 -2.28 4.02 2.40
CA ALA A 80 -1.47 3.58 1.26
C ALA A 80 -2.06 2.33 0.58
N THR A 81 -2.64 1.42 1.36
CA THR A 81 -3.35 0.23 0.85
C THR A 81 -4.61 0.63 0.08
N GLY A 82 -5.37 1.61 0.57
CA GLY A 82 -6.53 2.18 -0.11
C GLY A 82 -6.19 2.79 -1.48
N VAL A 83 -5.05 3.48 -1.58
CA VAL A 83 -4.56 4.02 -2.87
C VAL A 83 -4.30 2.90 -3.88
N LEU A 84 -3.70 1.78 -3.45
CA LEU A 84 -3.47 0.65 -4.33
C LEU A 84 -4.78 -0.03 -4.74
N ILE A 85 -5.74 -0.21 -3.81
CA ILE A 85 -7.07 -0.72 -4.12
C ILE A 85 -7.77 0.13 -5.17
N ASP A 86 -7.74 1.46 -5.02
CA ASP A 86 -8.36 2.38 -5.98
C ASP A 86 -7.69 2.31 -7.36
N SER A 87 -6.38 2.05 -7.41
CA SER A 87 -5.64 1.82 -8.66
C SER A 87 -6.03 0.51 -9.33
N LEU A 88 -6.09 -0.58 -8.55
CA LEU A 88 -6.50 -1.90 -9.03
C LEU A 88 -7.95 -1.89 -9.53
N LEU A 89 -8.88 -1.27 -8.80
CA LEU A 89 -10.28 -1.13 -9.23
C LEU A 89 -10.41 -0.38 -10.55
N ALA A 90 -9.66 0.71 -10.72
CA ALA A 90 -9.66 1.50 -11.95
C ALA A 90 -8.99 0.80 -13.14
N SER A 91 -8.18 -0.22 -12.86
CA SER A 91 -7.42 -0.98 -13.84
C SER A 91 -7.90 -2.43 -13.97
N GLU A 92 -9.16 -2.69 -13.57
CA GLU A 92 -9.82 -3.99 -13.68
C GLU A 92 -9.02 -5.14 -13.04
N GLY A 93 -8.48 -4.88 -11.84
CA GLY A 93 -7.68 -5.80 -11.05
C GLY A 93 -6.22 -5.93 -11.50
N LYS A 94 -5.79 -5.19 -12.53
CA LYS A 94 -4.41 -5.20 -13.02
C LYS A 94 -3.60 -4.12 -12.35
N LEU A 95 -2.33 -4.40 -12.08
CA LEU A 95 -1.37 -3.40 -11.65
C LEU A 95 -1.02 -2.46 -12.81
N ASP A 96 -1.51 -1.22 -12.75
CA ASP A 96 -1.02 -0.12 -13.57
C ASP A 96 -0.10 0.77 -12.72
N ILE A 97 1.20 0.72 -12.99
CA ILE A 97 2.22 1.47 -12.25
C ILE A 97 2.01 2.99 -12.39
N ARG A 98 1.66 3.46 -13.59
CA ARG A 98 1.48 4.88 -13.86
C ARG A 98 0.25 5.40 -13.14
N ASP A 99 -0.84 4.64 -13.16
CA ASP A 99 -2.05 5.00 -12.42
C ASP A 99 -1.80 4.97 -10.90
N TYR A 100 -1.04 3.97 -10.41
CA TYR A 100 -0.72 3.85 -9.00
C TYR A 100 0.14 5.03 -8.51
N GLN A 101 1.23 5.37 -9.20
CA GLN A 101 2.06 6.55 -8.92
C GLN A 101 1.24 7.84 -8.94
N ARG A 102 0.37 8.00 -9.94
CA ARG A 102 -0.50 9.18 -10.09
C ARG A 102 -1.46 9.31 -8.91
N ARG A 103 -2.13 8.23 -8.49
CA ARG A 103 -3.04 8.22 -7.34
C ARG A 103 -2.30 8.45 -6.04
N PHE A 104 -1.12 7.85 -5.87
CA PHE A 104 -0.28 8.04 -4.69
C PHE A 104 0.12 9.51 -4.53
N ARG A 105 0.62 10.15 -5.59
CA ARG A 105 0.94 11.58 -5.60
C ARG A 105 -0.28 12.47 -5.37
N ALA A 106 -1.43 12.13 -5.97
CA ALA A 106 -2.66 12.91 -5.79
C ALA A 106 -3.24 12.79 -4.37
N PHE A 107 -3.02 11.67 -3.69
CA PHE A 107 -3.57 11.43 -2.36
C PHE A 107 -2.69 11.98 -1.24
N PHE A 108 -1.37 11.69 -1.28
CA PHE A 108 -0.41 12.11 -0.24
C PHE A 108 0.33 13.41 -0.56
N GLY A 109 0.34 13.85 -1.82
CA GLY A 109 1.06 15.06 -2.23
C GLY A 109 0.32 16.36 -1.89
N PRO A 110 0.93 17.53 -2.20
CA PRO A 110 0.32 18.84 -1.94
C PRO A 110 -1.09 18.97 -2.57
N GLY A 111 -2.06 19.39 -1.75
CA GLY A 111 -3.46 19.49 -2.15
C GLY A 111 -4.24 18.17 -2.16
N GLY A 112 -3.61 17.06 -1.74
CA GLY A 112 -4.24 15.76 -1.63
C GLY A 112 -5.21 15.63 -0.45
N HIS A 113 -5.85 14.46 -0.37
CA HIS A 113 -6.91 14.18 0.60
C HIS A 113 -6.38 13.62 1.92
N TRP A 114 -5.14 13.11 1.98
CA TRP A 114 -4.61 12.53 3.21
C TRP A 114 -4.41 13.61 4.28
N ARG A 115 -5.02 13.38 5.45
CA ARG A 115 -4.83 14.17 6.67
C ARG A 115 -4.38 13.22 7.78
N GLY A 116 -3.08 13.21 8.03
CA GLY A 116 -2.47 12.36 9.04
C GLY A 116 -0.96 12.34 8.89
N TYR A 117 -0.31 11.52 9.71
CA TYR A 117 1.12 11.31 9.64
C TYR A 117 1.58 10.80 8.26
N ILE A 118 2.73 11.27 7.80
CA ILE A 118 3.42 10.82 6.59
C ILE A 118 4.79 10.30 7.01
N ASP A 119 5.05 9.03 6.74
CA ASP A 119 6.31 8.37 7.05
C ASP A 119 7.45 8.81 6.12
N ASN A 120 8.68 8.42 6.46
CA ASN A 120 9.85 8.72 5.64
C ASN A 120 9.74 8.10 4.23
N PRO A 121 9.36 6.82 4.06
CA PRO A 121 9.25 6.21 2.73
C PRO A 121 8.23 6.90 1.82
N THR A 122 7.06 7.30 2.32
CA THR A 122 6.08 8.06 1.55
C THR A 122 6.63 9.42 1.16
N ARG A 123 7.25 10.14 2.10
CA ARG A 123 7.84 11.46 1.82
C ARG A 123 8.93 11.38 0.75
N VAL A 124 9.83 10.40 0.85
CA VAL A 124 10.91 10.20 -0.14
C VAL A 124 10.34 9.78 -1.49
N THR A 125 9.33 8.90 -1.52
CA THR A 125 8.62 8.50 -2.75
C THR A 125 8.02 9.72 -3.47
N LEU A 126 7.35 10.61 -2.74
CA LEU A 126 6.80 11.85 -3.32
C LEU A 126 7.88 12.75 -3.91
N ASN A 127 9.04 12.85 -3.23
CA ASN A 127 10.18 13.60 -3.74
C ASN A 127 10.76 12.96 -5.01
N ASN A 128 10.93 11.63 -5.02
CA ASN A 128 11.42 10.89 -6.18
C ASN A 128 10.50 11.07 -7.38
N LEU A 129 9.17 10.96 -7.21
CA LEU A 129 8.20 11.23 -8.27
C LEU A 129 8.36 12.63 -8.86
N ASN A 130 8.56 13.66 -8.03
CA ASN A 130 8.79 15.02 -8.51
C ASN A 130 10.13 15.14 -9.25
N THR A 131 11.21 14.57 -8.71
CA THR A 131 12.55 14.60 -9.31
C THR A 131 12.57 13.88 -10.66
N ILE A 132 11.93 12.71 -10.76
CA ILE A 132 11.80 11.94 -12.01
C ILE A 132 11.06 12.76 -13.06
N GLU A 133 9.92 13.38 -12.71
CA GLU A 133 9.15 14.24 -13.63
C GLU A 133 9.98 15.44 -14.11
N GLN A 134 10.73 16.10 -13.21
CA GLN A 134 11.58 17.24 -13.59
C GLN A 134 12.75 16.83 -14.49
N ASN A 135 13.46 15.75 -14.16
CA ASN A 135 14.55 15.24 -14.99
C ASN A 135 14.04 14.85 -16.39
N ALA A 136 12.85 14.27 -16.49
CA ALA A 136 12.22 13.94 -17.77
C ALA A 136 11.88 15.20 -18.60
N ILE A 137 11.37 16.26 -17.94
CA ILE A 137 11.11 17.56 -18.57
C ILE A 137 12.42 18.19 -19.08
N GLU A 138 13.48 18.21 -18.28
CA GLU A 138 14.77 18.79 -18.64
C GLU A 138 15.39 18.08 -19.86
N ARG A 139 15.34 16.74 -19.88
CA ARG A 139 15.78 15.94 -21.03
C ARG A 139 14.98 16.24 -22.29
N ALA A 140 13.65 16.36 -22.17
CA ALA A 140 12.80 16.71 -23.29
C ALA A 140 13.10 18.13 -23.83
N GLN A 141 13.27 19.11 -22.95
CA GLN A 141 13.56 20.49 -23.33
C GLN A 141 14.96 20.67 -23.95
N SER A 142 15.95 19.89 -23.51
CA SER A 142 17.32 19.92 -24.05
C SER A 142 17.47 19.13 -25.36
N GLY A 143 16.65 18.11 -25.57
CA GLY A 143 16.67 17.28 -26.79
C GLY A 143 15.89 17.86 -27.98
N THR A 144 15.04 18.86 -27.77
CA THR A 144 14.23 19.43 -28.86
C THR A 144 15.08 20.23 -29.85
N THR A 145 14.89 19.98 -31.14
CA THR A 145 15.57 20.72 -32.22
C THR A 145 14.79 21.95 -32.69
N ALA A 146 13.59 22.18 -32.15
CA ALA A 146 12.77 23.33 -32.49
C ALA A 146 13.27 24.60 -31.76
N GLU A 147 13.38 25.70 -32.49
CA GLU A 147 13.68 27.02 -31.91
C GLU A 147 12.47 27.54 -31.14
N LEU A 148 12.45 27.27 -29.83
CA LEU A 148 11.40 27.71 -28.92
C LEU A 148 11.91 28.78 -27.96
N THR A 149 11.13 29.86 -27.80
CA THR A 149 11.34 30.82 -26.71
C THR A 149 11.13 30.16 -25.35
N GLU A 150 11.75 30.72 -24.30
CA GLU A 150 11.56 30.23 -22.92
C GLU A 150 10.09 30.25 -22.48
N LYS A 151 9.30 31.20 -22.98
CA LYS A 151 7.85 31.24 -22.74
C LYS A 151 7.14 30.06 -23.39
N GLN A 152 7.48 29.72 -24.65
CA GLN A 152 6.90 28.58 -25.35
C GLN A 152 7.27 27.26 -24.66
N LYS A 153 8.54 27.08 -24.27
CA LYS A 153 8.99 25.87 -23.53
C LYS A 153 8.15 25.65 -22.26
N ARG A 154 7.97 26.68 -21.44
CA ARG A 154 7.16 26.60 -20.21
C ARG A 154 5.69 26.25 -20.49
N ILE A 155 5.06 26.93 -21.47
CA ILE A 155 3.65 26.70 -21.81
C ILE A 155 3.45 25.29 -22.39
N LEU A 156 4.36 24.82 -23.25
CA LEU A 156 4.28 23.47 -23.79
C LEU A 156 4.38 22.42 -22.68
N VAL A 157 5.33 22.55 -21.75
CA VAL A 157 5.43 21.64 -20.59
C VAL A 157 4.12 21.58 -19.81
N GLN A 158 3.53 22.74 -19.48
CA GLN A 158 2.24 22.79 -18.78
C GLN A 158 1.12 22.08 -19.54
N LYS A 159 1.14 22.12 -20.88
CA LYS A 159 0.12 21.49 -21.72
C LYS A 159 0.34 19.99 -21.91
N VAL A 160 1.58 19.49 -21.87
CA VAL A 160 1.87 18.06 -22.09
C VAL A 160 1.75 17.23 -20.82
N LEU A 161 2.12 17.78 -19.66
CA LEU A 161 2.15 17.03 -18.39
C LEU A 161 0.82 16.36 -17.99
N PRO A 162 -0.36 16.99 -18.18
CA PRO A 162 -1.63 16.31 -17.90
C PRO A 162 -1.82 15.01 -18.68
N TYR A 163 -1.24 14.91 -19.88
CA TYR A 163 -1.34 13.75 -20.77
C TYR A 163 -0.28 12.70 -20.45
N THR A 164 0.99 13.08 -20.23
CA THR A 164 2.07 12.13 -19.92
C THR A 164 1.84 11.36 -18.61
N ARG A 165 1.07 11.95 -17.68
CA ARG A 165 0.64 11.29 -16.44
C ARG A 165 -0.39 10.17 -16.63
N ARG A 166 -0.96 10.01 -17.83
CA ARG A 166 -2.08 9.07 -18.09
C ARG A 166 -1.92 8.25 -19.37
N LEU A 167 -1.19 8.76 -20.35
CA LEU A 167 -1.03 8.20 -21.68
C LEU A 167 0.43 7.94 -21.95
N SER A 168 0.72 6.93 -22.77
CA SER A 168 2.08 6.56 -23.18
C SER A 168 2.17 6.33 -24.69
N GLY A 169 3.40 6.40 -25.22
CA GLY A 169 3.71 6.09 -26.60
C GLY A 169 2.86 6.88 -27.60
N ASP A 170 2.19 6.15 -28.50
CA ASP A 170 1.42 6.76 -29.58
C ASP A 170 0.08 7.35 -29.15
N GLN A 171 -0.40 7.03 -27.95
CA GLN A 171 -1.62 7.61 -27.38
C GLN A 171 -1.48 9.11 -27.10
N LEU A 172 -0.24 9.63 -27.02
CA LEU A 172 0.04 11.02 -26.66
C LEU A 172 -0.23 12.01 -27.78
N ALA A 173 0.06 11.65 -29.04
CA ALA A 173 0.24 12.63 -30.12
C ALA A 173 -1.03 13.47 -30.38
N ASP A 174 -2.17 12.83 -30.60
CA ASP A 174 -3.43 13.51 -30.91
C ASP A 174 -3.97 14.39 -29.77
N PRO A 175 -4.11 13.89 -28.53
CA PRO A 175 -4.63 14.72 -27.44
C PRO A 175 -3.68 15.87 -27.08
N VAL A 176 -2.35 15.66 -27.13
CA VAL A 176 -1.37 16.72 -26.93
C VAL A 176 -1.48 17.79 -28.02
N ARG A 177 -1.56 17.39 -29.29
CA ARG A 177 -1.74 18.32 -30.42
C ARG A 177 -2.99 19.17 -30.24
N LYS A 178 -4.11 18.55 -29.87
CA LYS A 178 -5.38 19.25 -29.59
C LYS A 178 -5.22 20.27 -28.45
N ALA A 179 -4.53 19.92 -27.37
CA ALA A 179 -4.31 20.82 -26.23
C ALA A 179 -3.42 22.03 -26.57
N ILE A 180 -2.40 21.81 -27.40
CA ILE A 180 -1.48 22.87 -27.87
C ILE A 180 -2.19 23.78 -28.87
N SER A 181 -3.04 23.23 -29.74
CA SER A 181 -3.82 23.98 -30.72
C SER A 181 -4.73 25.05 -30.10
N LEU A 182 -5.07 24.93 -28.80
CA LEU A 182 -5.81 25.99 -28.09
C LEU A 182 -4.98 27.27 -27.86
N THR A 183 -3.67 27.24 -28.09
CA THR A 183 -2.77 28.38 -27.83
C THR A 183 -1.80 28.65 -28.97
N TYR A 184 -1.34 27.61 -29.68
CA TYR A 184 -0.42 27.72 -30.80
C TYR A 184 -0.94 26.95 -32.01
N GLN A 185 -1.17 27.66 -33.11
CA GLN A 185 -1.59 27.09 -34.41
C GLN A 185 -0.40 26.69 -35.29
N ASP A 186 0.82 27.11 -34.94
CA ASP A 186 2.03 26.79 -35.70
C ASP A 186 2.31 25.27 -35.63
N PRO A 187 2.34 24.55 -36.77
CA PRO A 187 2.62 23.12 -36.80
C PRO A 187 3.98 22.76 -36.17
N LYS A 188 5.00 23.62 -36.30
CA LYS A 188 6.32 23.34 -35.71
C LYS A 188 6.28 23.33 -34.19
N ILE A 189 5.50 24.25 -33.58
CA ILE A 189 5.32 24.32 -32.12
C ILE A 189 4.50 23.11 -31.63
N GLN A 190 3.49 22.71 -32.40
CA GLN A 190 2.67 21.53 -32.09
C GLN A 190 3.50 20.25 -32.10
N GLU A 191 4.30 20.02 -33.15
CA GLU A 191 5.19 18.87 -33.25
C GLU A 191 6.27 18.90 -32.17
N ALA A 192 6.81 20.08 -31.83
CA ALA A 192 7.73 20.21 -30.71
C ALA A 192 7.08 19.79 -29.38
N GLY A 193 5.82 20.16 -29.14
CA GLY A 193 5.11 19.72 -27.92
C GLY A 193 4.81 18.22 -27.90
N ILE A 194 4.53 17.60 -29.05
CA ILE A 194 4.37 16.14 -29.13
C ILE A 194 5.70 15.44 -28.85
N TYR A 195 6.80 15.95 -29.42
CA TYR A 195 8.14 15.48 -29.10
C TYR A 195 8.40 15.57 -27.59
N LEU A 196 8.14 16.73 -26.96
CA LEU A 196 8.30 16.89 -25.52
C LEU A 196 7.49 15.85 -24.74
N ALA A 197 6.23 15.62 -25.11
CA ALA A 197 5.38 14.64 -24.45
C ALA A 197 5.95 13.21 -24.55
N LYS A 198 6.36 12.78 -25.76
CA LYS A 198 6.94 11.45 -25.98
C LYS A 198 8.29 11.28 -25.27
N THR A 199 9.13 12.30 -25.24
CA THR A 199 10.42 12.25 -24.54
C THR A 199 10.24 12.25 -23.02
N ILE A 200 9.29 13.02 -22.48
CA ILE A 200 8.94 12.95 -21.06
C ILE A 200 8.48 11.54 -20.71
N ASP A 201 7.53 10.98 -21.48
CA ASP A 201 7.01 9.63 -21.30
C ASP A 201 8.11 8.56 -21.25
N GLN A 202 9.07 8.63 -22.17
CA GLN A 202 10.22 7.70 -22.24
C GLN A 202 11.19 7.83 -21.05
N HIS A 203 11.17 8.95 -20.34
CA HIS A 203 12.08 9.22 -19.21
C HIS A 203 11.39 9.17 -17.84
N LEU A 204 10.07 8.93 -17.79
CA LEU A 204 9.42 8.55 -16.54
C LEU A 204 9.86 7.15 -16.13
N LEU A 205 10.09 6.94 -14.84
CA LEU A 205 10.53 5.66 -14.29
C LEU A 205 9.39 4.96 -13.53
N PRO A 206 9.21 3.63 -13.70
CA PRO A 206 8.25 2.88 -12.91
C PRO A 206 8.67 2.77 -11.44
N GLU A 207 9.97 2.77 -11.14
CA GLU A 207 10.51 2.70 -9.79
C GLU A 207 10.67 4.10 -9.17
N SER A 208 9.66 4.51 -8.40
CA SER A 208 9.65 5.80 -7.70
C SER A 208 9.92 5.70 -6.20
N GLY A 209 10.07 4.49 -5.68
CA GLY A 209 10.10 4.24 -4.25
C GLY A 209 11.34 4.80 -3.55
N ALA A 210 11.23 4.97 -2.24
CA ALA A 210 12.37 5.23 -1.38
C ALA A 210 13.30 4.02 -1.32
N ASP A 211 14.61 4.22 -1.19
CA ASP A 211 15.52 3.15 -0.78
C ASP A 211 15.31 2.88 0.71
N ASP A 212 14.32 2.04 1.01
CA ASP A 212 13.82 1.81 2.37
C ASP A 212 13.28 0.38 2.52
N MET A 213 13.59 -0.22 3.67
CA MET A 213 13.32 -1.61 4.03
C MET A 213 12.35 -1.74 5.22
N GLN A 214 11.35 -0.85 5.30
CA GLN A 214 10.36 -0.84 6.37
C GLN A 214 9.01 -1.44 5.93
N LEU A 215 8.12 -1.69 6.90
CA LEU A 215 6.76 -2.23 6.73
C LEU A 215 5.88 -1.57 5.63
N PRO A 216 6.05 -0.28 5.24
CA PRO A 216 5.31 0.28 4.12
C PRO A 216 5.49 -0.53 2.83
N ALA A 217 6.62 -1.21 2.64
CA ALA A 217 6.87 -2.06 1.48
C ALA A 217 5.84 -3.19 1.33
N VAL A 218 5.42 -3.80 2.45
CA VAL A 218 4.64 -5.05 2.46
C VAL A 218 3.19 -4.90 2.87
N SER A 219 2.87 -3.87 3.68
CA SER A 219 1.53 -3.65 4.25
C SER A 219 0.42 -3.49 3.20
N LYS A 220 0.74 -2.95 2.02
CA LYS A 220 -0.21 -2.76 0.92
C LYS A 220 -0.44 -3.98 0.03
N LEU A 221 0.30 -5.06 0.21
CA LEU A 221 0.24 -6.24 -0.67
C LEU A 221 -1.07 -7.05 -0.62
N PRO A 222 -1.84 -7.14 0.49
CA PRO A 222 -3.02 -7.99 0.54
C PRO A 222 -3.99 -7.87 -0.65
N PRO A 223 -4.42 -6.67 -1.10
CA PRO A 223 -5.30 -6.52 -2.27
C PRO A 223 -4.63 -6.88 -3.60
N LEU A 224 -3.33 -6.65 -3.76
CA LEU A 224 -2.58 -7.06 -4.96
C LEU A 224 -2.54 -8.59 -5.05
N VAL A 225 -2.19 -9.25 -3.93
CA VAL A 225 -2.16 -10.72 -3.85
C VAL A 225 -3.55 -11.28 -4.12
N ALA A 226 -4.63 -10.65 -3.65
CA ALA A 226 -5.99 -11.07 -3.98
C ALA A 226 -6.26 -11.05 -5.48
N CYS A 227 -5.81 -10.01 -6.20
CA CYS A 227 -6.02 -9.88 -7.65
C CYS A 227 -5.18 -10.87 -8.48
N TYR A 228 -4.03 -11.29 -7.95
CA TYR A 228 -3.05 -12.13 -8.67
C TYR A 228 -2.86 -13.53 -8.09
N SER A 229 -3.62 -13.92 -7.06
CA SER A 229 -3.51 -15.24 -6.45
C SER A 229 -3.73 -16.35 -7.48
N GLY A 230 -2.78 -17.29 -7.53
CA GLY A 230 -2.75 -18.37 -8.53
C GLY A 230 -2.27 -17.94 -9.92
N SER A 231 -1.79 -16.71 -10.10
CA SER A 231 -1.09 -16.27 -11.32
C SER A 231 0.41 -16.53 -11.20
N ASN A 232 1.02 -16.97 -12.30
CA ASN A 232 2.48 -17.08 -12.39
C ASN A 232 3.19 -15.72 -12.36
N GLU A 233 2.44 -14.63 -12.56
CA GLU A 233 2.96 -13.24 -12.55
C GLU A 233 3.04 -12.65 -11.13
N LEU A 234 2.50 -13.33 -10.09
CA LEU A 234 2.34 -12.73 -8.75
C LEU A 234 3.65 -12.14 -8.20
N MET A 235 4.76 -12.85 -8.32
CA MET A 235 6.04 -12.39 -7.77
C MET A 235 6.62 -11.20 -8.55
N GLU A 236 6.41 -11.15 -9.86
CA GLU A 236 6.84 -10.05 -10.71
C GLU A 236 6.03 -8.78 -10.38
N VAL A 237 4.70 -8.89 -10.34
CA VAL A 237 3.85 -7.72 -10.02
C VAL A 237 4.00 -7.28 -8.57
N THR A 238 4.32 -8.20 -7.64
CA THR A 238 4.65 -7.86 -6.26
C THR A 238 5.88 -6.96 -6.22
N GLU A 239 6.95 -7.32 -6.93
CA GLU A 239 8.14 -6.50 -7.04
C GLU A 239 7.84 -5.13 -7.67
N SER A 240 7.12 -5.11 -8.80
CA SER A 240 6.78 -3.85 -9.46
C SER A 240 5.96 -2.93 -8.55
N ALA A 241 4.97 -3.46 -7.82
CA ALA A 241 4.14 -2.68 -6.90
C ALA A 241 4.93 -2.14 -5.70
N VAL A 242 5.86 -2.93 -5.16
CA VAL A 242 6.72 -2.53 -4.04
C VAL A 242 7.67 -1.43 -4.48
N ARG A 243 8.30 -1.55 -5.66
CA ARG A 243 9.25 -0.56 -6.18
C ARG A 243 8.62 0.82 -6.47
N VAL A 244 7.29 0.94 -6.50
CA VAL A 244 6.61 2.25 -6.55
C VAL A 244 6.86 3.07 -5.29
N THR A 245 6.96 2.45 -4.11
CA THR A 245 7.13 3.17 -2.83
C THR A 245 8.39 2.80 -2.06
N ASN A 246 8.95 1.62 -2.33
CA ASN A 246 10.13 1.06 -1.68
C ASN A 246 11.01 0.42 -2.76
N HIS A 247 11.92 1.20 -3.36
CA HIS A 247 12.86 0.72 -4.35
C HIS A 247 14.13 0.19 -3.67
N ASN A 248 13.98 -0.96 -3.00
CA ASN A 248 15.04 -1.64 -2.27
C ASN A 248 14.90 -3.16 -2.44
N ASP A 249 16.01 -3.85 -2.73
CA ASP A 249 15.98 -5.27 -3.09
C ASP A 249 15.65 -6.18 -1.90
N GLU A 250 16.09 -5.83 -0.69
CA GLU A 250 15.75 -6.58 0.52
C GLU A 250 14.25 -6.41 0.84
N ALA A 251 13.71 -5.21 0.69
CA ALA A 251 12.29 -4.94 0.83
C ALA A 251 11.44 -5.76 -0.17
N VAL A 252 11.92 -5.90 -1.41
CA VAL A 252 11.30 -6.74 -2.44
C VAL A 252 11.31 -8.22 -2.06
N ALA A 253 12.41 -8.72 -1.49
CA ALA A 253 12.48 -10.11 -1.05
C ALA A 253 11.50 -10.40 0.12
N TRP A 254 11.43 -9.52 1.12
CA TRP A 254 10.41 -9.60 2.17
C TRP A 254 8.97 -9.48 1.64
N ALA A 255 8.77 -8.67 0.59
CA ALA A 255 7.48 -8.58 -0.10
C ALA A 255 7.09 -9.88 -0.81
N LYS A 256 8.04 -10.57 -1.46
CA LYS A 256 7.80 -11.90 -2.07
C LYS A 256 7.46 -12.94 -1.01
N CYS A 257 8.15 -12.94 0.12
CA CYS A 257 7.78 -13.75 1.30
C CYS A 257 6.34 -13.49 1.76
N THR A 258 5.97 -12.22 1.92
CA THR A 258 4.60 -11.82 2.32
C THR A 258 3.56 -12.24 1.28
N ALA A 259 3.84 -12.02 -0.01
CA ALA A 259 2.94 -12.39 -1.10
C ALA A 259 2.71 -13.91 -1.16
N ARG A 260 3.76 -14.71 -0.96
CA ARG A 260 3.67 -16.17 -0.93
C ARG A 260 2.85 -16.70 0.26
N LEU A 261 3.03 -16.09 1.43
CA LEU A 261 2.24 -16.38 2.63
C LEU A 261 0.75 -16.15 2.35
N LEU A 262 0.40 -14.94 1.91
CA LEU A 262 -1.00 -14.56 1.68
C LEU A 262 -1.63 -15.34 0.53
N GLU A 263 -0.90 -15.58 -0.57
CA GLU A 263 -1.39 -16.38 -1.69
C GLU A 263 -1.78 -17.79 -1.22
N SER A 264 -0.90 -18.44 -0.45
CA SER A 264 -1.14 -19.78 0.07
C SER A 264 -2.39 -19.84 0.95
N LEU A 265 -2.59 -18.84 1.81
CA LEU A 265 -3.77 -18.74 2.67
C LEU A 265 -5.05 -18.42 1.88
N TYR A 266 -4.97 -17.58 0.85
CA TYR A 266 -6.12 -17.26 -0.02
C TYR A 266 -6.58 -18.50 -0.79
N GLN A 267 -5.63 -19.35 -1.21
CA GLN A 267 -5.89 -20.66 -1.80
C GLN A 267 -6.40 -21.71 -0.78
N GLY A 268 -6.46 -21.38 0.51
CA GLY A 268 -7.00 -22.25 1.55
C GLY A 268 -6.01 -23.25 2.11
N LYS A 269 -4.70 -23.06 1.90
CA LYS A 269 -3.69 -23.90 2.56
C LYS A 269 -3.62 -23.60 4.06
N PRO A 270 -3.26 -24.59 4.89
CA PRO A 270 -3.02 -24.39 6.32
C PRO A 270 -1.94 -23.31 6.59
N MET A 271 -2.03 -22.65 7.74
CA MET A 271 -1.07 -21.61 8.16
C MET A 271 0.38 -22.13 8.14
N SER A 272 0.63 -23.34 8.67
CA SER A 272 1.99 -23.91 8.68
C SER A 272 2.56 -24.06 7.28
N ASP A 273 1.81 -24.65 6.35
CA ASP A 273 2.24 -24.86 4.96
C ASP A 273 2.49 -23.52 4.23
N ALA A 274 1.66 -22.52 4.51
CA ALA A 274 1.79 -21.18 3.97
C ALA A 274 3.07 -20.48 4.48
N MET A 275 3.37 -20.62 5.77
CA MET A 275 4.61 -20.11 6.37
C MET A 275 5.85 -20.84 5.86
N ASP A 276 5.80 -22.17 5.74
CA ASP A 276 6.89 -22.98 5.16
C ASP A 276 7.22 -22.53 3.74
N SER A 277 6.20 -22.31 2.92
CA SER A 277 6.36 -21.81 1.55
C SER A 277 6.92 -20.38 1.53
N ALA A 278 6.47 -19.51 2.43
CA ALA A 278 6.89 -18.11 2.49
C ALA A 278 8.35 -17.95 2.91
N MET A 279 8.83 -18.75 3.87
CA MET A 279 10.23 -18.68 4.34
C MET A 279 11.24 -18.94 3.21
N ALA A 280 10.89 -19.70 2.18
CA ALA A 280 11.78 -19.95 1.05
C ALA A 280 12.11 -18.68 0.24
N GLU A 281 11.27 -17.65 0.32
CA GLU A 281 11.46 -16.36 -0.35
C GLU A 281 12.12 -15.31 0.57
N ALA A 282 12.26 -15.60 1.87
CA ALA A 282 12.72 -14.63 2.86
C ALA A 282 14.26 -14.41 2.77
N PRO A 283 14.74 -13.17 2.93
CA PRO A 283 16.17 -12.88 3.07
C PRO A 283 16.83 -13.59 4.26
N ASP A 284 16.07 -13.77 5.35
CA ASP A 284 16.55 -14.37 6.60
C ASP A 284 15.60 -15.48 7.08
N PRO A 285 15.65 -16.67 6.45
CA PRO A 285 14.78 -17.79 6.81
C PRO A 285 15.14 -18.42 8.17
N ASP A 286 16.39 -18.26 8.64
CA ASP A 286 16.82 -18.78 9.93
C ASP A 286 16.12 -18.04 11.08
N ASN A 287 16.04 -16.71 10.99
CA ASN A 287 15.38 -15.90 12.01
C ASN A 287 13.86 -16.12 12.04
N LEU A 288 13.24 -16.34 10.87
CA LEU A 288 11.84 -16.78 10.81
C LEU A 288 11.64 -18.16 11.45
N ARG A 289 12.53 -19.13 11.19
CA ARG A 289 12.46 -20.46 11.84
C ARG A 289 12.59 -20.35 13.36
N LYS A 290 13.49 -19.49 13.84
CA LYS A 290 13.65 -19.21 15.27
C LYS A 290 12.39 -18.57 15.88
N ALA A 291 11.73 -17.67 15.18
CA ALA A 291 10.50 -17.05 15.66
C ALA A 291 9.33 -18.04 15.82
N ARG A 292 9.30 -19.10 15.00
CA ARG A 292 8.30 -20.17 15.02
C ARG A 292 8.57 -21.27 16.04
N SER A 293 9.80 -21.40 16.55
CA SER A 293 10.19 -22.53 17.39
C SER A 293 9.69 -22.45 18.84
N GLY A 294 8.97 -21.39 19.20
CA GLY A 294 8.34 -21.25 20.52
C GLY A 294 7.21 -22.27 20.73
N GLU A 295 6.83 -22.48 21.99
CA GLU A 295 5.73 -23.41 22.33
C GLU A 295 4.38 -22.72 22.47
N ARG A 296 4.37 -21.40 22.72
CA ARG A 296 3.17 -20.61 23.00
C ARG A 296 3.33 -19.18 22.50
N LEU A 297 2.20 -18.48 22.44
CA LEU A 297 2.15 -17.07 22.07
C LEU A 297 2.80 -16.21 23.15
N ASP A 298 3.86 -15.50 22.80
CA ASP A 298 4.55 -14.52 23.62
C ASP A 298 5.12 -13.38 22.75
N ALA A 299 4.21 -12.55 22.24
CA ALA A 299 4.58 -11.48 21.32
C ALA A 299 5.48 -10.40 21.95
N VAL A 300 5.40 -10.21 23.27
CA VAL A 300 6.22 -9.23 24.00
C VAL A 300 7.69 -9.67 23.98
N THR A 301 7.97 -10.92 24.37
CA THR A 301 9.32 -11.48 24.34
C THR A 301 9.83 -11.67 22.91
N ALA A 302 8.96 -11.99 21.96
CA ALA A 302 9.32 -11.98 20.54
C ALA A 302 9.79 -10.58 20.09
N GLY A 303 9.06 -9.53 20.46
CA GLY A 303 9.46 -8.15 20.18
C GLY A 303 10.77 -7.74 20.87
N GLU A 304 11.04 -8.22 22.09
CA GLU A 304 12.34 -8.01 22.75
C GLU A 304 13.50 -8.72 22.04
N SER A 305 13.22 -9.90 21.46
CA SER A 305 14.24 -10.76 20.85
C SER A 305 14.58 -10.36 19.41
N PHE A 306 13.57 -9.97 18.63
CA PHE A 306 13.71 -9.68 17.20
C PHE A 306 13.63 -8.19 16.88
N GLY A 307 13.05 -7.39 17.78
CA GLY A 307 12.81 -5.97 17.58
C GLY A 307 11.34 -5.64 17.38
N ARG A 308 11.01 -4.36 17.59
CA ARG A 308 9.64 -3.82 17.56
C ARG A 308 9.49 -2.72 16.52
N THR A 309 10.56 -2.38 15.80
CA THR A 309 10.56 -1.25 14.87
C THR A 309 9.85 -1.61 13.57
N CYS A 310 9.79 -0.63 12.68
CA CYS A 310 9.22 -0.76 11.35
C CYS A 310 10.14 -1.50 10.36
N TYR A 311 11.39 -1.82 10.72
CA TYR A 311 12.30 -2.56 9.83
C TYR A 311 11.84 -3.99 9.60
N LEU A 312 11.86 -4.45 8.35
CA LEU A 312 11.30 -5.75 7.96
C LEU A 312 12.01 -6.93 8.62
N HIS A 313 13.34 -6.87 8.78
CA HIS A 313 14.12 -7.92 9.44
C HIS A 313 13.75 -8.10 10.93
N GLU A 314 13.19 -7.07 11.59
CA GLU A 314 12.68 -7.16 12.96
C GLU A 314 11.19 -7.57 12.97
N ALA A 315 10.38 -6.91 12.13
CA ALA A 315 8.94 -7.05 12.14
C ALA A 315 8.45 -8.42 11.64
N MET A 316 9.09 -8.99 10.61
CA MET A 316 8.68 -10.25 10.00
C MET A 316 8.80 -11.45 10.96
N PRO A 317 9.89 -11.61 11.74
CA PRO A 317 9.94 -12.60 12.82
C PRO A 317 8.79 -12.46 13.83
N VAL A 318 8.47 -11.24 14.29
CA VAL A 318 7.36 -11.02 15.23
C VAL A 318 6.01 -11.42 14.62
N ILE A 319 5.78 -11.08 13.35
CA ILE A 319 4.59 -11.51 12.60
C ILE A 319 4.51 -13.05 12.56
N PHE A 320 5.62 -13.71 12.21
CA PHE A 320 5.67 -15.17 12.12
C PHE A 320 5.44 -15.84 13.47
N HIS A 321 5.98 -15.29 14.55
CA HIS A 321 5.71 -15.76 15.90
C HIS A 321 4.21 -15.68 16.23
N ILE A 322 3.59 -14.52 16.02
CA ILE A 322 2.16 -14.32 16.31
C ILE A 322 1.29 -15.29 15.50
N LEU A 323 1.55 -15.43 14.20
CA LEU A 323 0.78 -16.32 13.33
C LEU A 323 0.94 -17.80 13.66
N SER A 324 2.09 -18.20 14.22
CA SER A 324 2.35 -19.60 14.58
C SER A 324 1.59 -20.05 15.83
N HIS A 325 1.28 -19.11 16.73
CA HIS A 325 0.83 -19.44 18.08
C HIS A 325 -0.55 -18.88 18.44
N SER A 326 -1.13 -18.03 17.59
CA SER A 326 -2.48 -17.50 17.82
C SER A 326 -3.54 -18.47 17.29
N VAL A 327 -4.63 -18.63 18.02
CA VAL A 327 -5.76 -19.52 17.67
C VAL A 327 -7.00 -18.75 17.20
N SER A 328 -6.98 -17.42 17.31
CA SER A 328 -8.07 -16.54 16.85
C SER A 328 -7.55 -15.20 16.33
N TYR A 329 -8.34 -14.57 15.47
CA TYR A 329 -8.09 -13.22 14.98
C TYR A 329 -7.93 -12.21 16.13
N THR A 330 -8.84 -12.23 17.10
CA THR A 330 -8.80 -11.31 18.24
C THR A 330 -7.53 -11.48 19.08
N GLU A 331 -7.13 -12.71 19.37
CA GLU A 331 -5.90 -12.99 20.11
C GLU A 331 -4.67 -12.47 19.36
N ALA A 332 -4.56 -12.75 18.05
CA ALA A 332 -3.44 -12.30 17.24
C ALA A 332 -3.32 -10.76 17.21
N ILE A 333 -4.44 -10.05 17.02
CA ILE A 333 -4.42 -8.59 16.98
C ILE A 333 -4.08 -8.00 18.35
N ARG A 334 -4.62 -8.54 19.45
CA ARG A 334 -4.28 -8.10 20.80
C ARG A 334 -2.81 -8.35 21.13
N ALA A 335 -2.28 -9.53 20.80
CA ALA A 335 -0.87 -9.85 20.98
C ALA A 335 0.03 -8.91 20.17
N ASN A 336 -0.35 -8.60 18.92
CA ASN A 336 0.36 -7.62 18.09
C ASN A 336 0.39 -6.22 18.71
N ILE A 337 -0.72 -5.77 19.32
CA ILE A 337 -0.78 -4.47 20.01
C ILE A 337 0.07 -4.51 21.28
N HIS A 338 -0.03 -5.56 22.10
CA HIS A 338 0.77 -5.73 23.33
C HIS A 338 2.28 -5.81 23.09
N CYS A 339 2.68 -6.38 21.95
CA CYS A 339 4.08 -6.36 21.51
C CYS A 339 4.64 -4.93 21.40
N GLY A 340 3.80 -3.93 21.10
CA GLY A 340 4.22 -2.55 20.93
C GLY A 340 5.02 -2.27 19.65
N GLY A 341 5.51 -1.05 19.53
CA GLY A 341 6.22 -0.55 18.35
C GLY A 341 5.28 -0.41 17.15
N ASP A 342 5.72 -0.87 15.97
CA ASP A 342 4.94 -0.73 14.74
C ASP A 342 3.81 -1.77 14.61
N SER A 343 2.80 -1.66 15.47
CA SER A 343 1.64 -2.55 15.50
C SER A 343 0.77 -2.42 14.26
N CYS A 344 0.58 -1.21 13.71
CA CYS A 344 -0.27 -1.00 12.53
C CYS A 344 0.37 -1.55 11.25
N GLY A 345 1.68 -1.42 11.07
CA GLY A 345 2.36 -1.99 9.91
C GLY A 345 2.30 -3.52 9.92
N ARG A 346 2.54 -4.15 11.07
CA ARG A 346 2.41 -5.62 11.23
C ARG A 346 0.98 -6.10 11.07
N ALA A 347 -0.01 -5.30 11.48
CA ALA A 347 -1.42 -5.62 11.38
C ALA A 347 -1.87 -5.93 9.94
N TRP A 348 -1.24 -5.29 8.94
CA TRP A 348 -1.53 -5.51 7.53
C TRP A 348 -1.04 -6.85 6.95
N ILE A 349 -0.31 -7.64 7.74
CA ILE A 349 0.01 -9.03 7.41
C ILE A 349 -0.74 -9.97 8.35
N ILE A 350 -0.73 -9.68 9.65
CA ILE A 350 -1.37 -10.51 10.67
C ILE A 350 -2.88 -10.59 10.45
N GLY A 351 -3.54 -9.45 10.26
CA GLY A 351 -4.99 -9.36 10.06
C GLY A 351 -5.46 -10.18 8.87
N PRO A 352 -4.92 -9.95 7.65
CA PRO A 352 -5.33 -10.71 6.47
C PRO A 352 -5.02 -12.20 6.58
N ALA A 353 -3.89 -12.58 7.16
CA ALA A 353 -3.54 -13.99 7.33
C ALA A 353 -4.52 -14.71 8.27
N MET A 354 -4.81 -14.13 9.45
CA MET A 354 -5.74 -14.72 10.41
C MET A 354 -7.18 -14.75 9.88
N ALA A 355 -7.62 -13.68 9.20
CA ALA A 355 -8.96 -13.62 8.63
C ALA A 355 -9.14 -14.53 7.40
N ALA A 356 -8.09 -14.82 6.63
CA ALA A 356 -8.15 -15.82 5.56
C ALA A 356 -8.39 -17.25 6.09
N VAL A 357 -7.91 -17.53 7.30
CA VAL A 357 -8.08 -18.83 7.98
C VAL A 357 -9.40 -18.92 8.73
N HIS A 358 -9.73 -17.90 9.53
CA HIS A 358 -10.86 -17.97 10.47
C HIS A 358 -12.13 -17.25 9.98
N GLY A 359 -12.04 -16.43 8.93
CA GLY A 359 -13.18 -15.71 8.37
C GLY A 359 -13.71 -14.59 9.28
N VAL A 360 -15.00 -14.29 9.12
CA VAL A 360 -15.75 -13.28 9.88
C VAL A 360 -16.73 -13.97 10.81
N GLY A 361 -16.82 -13.48 12.05
CA GLY A 361 -17.69 -14.04 13.09
C GLY A 361 -17.12 -15.31 13.72
N GLY A 362 -17.99 -16.07 14.39
CA GLY A 362 -17.59 -17.24 15.18
C GLY A 362 -16.70 -16.87 16.38
N GLU A 363 -16.12 -17.88 17.03
CA GLU A 363 -15.23 -17.70 18.19
C GLU A 363 -13.80 -17.29 17.78
N GLN A 364 -13.40 -17.60 16.54
CA GLN A 364 -12.02 -17.42 16.07
C GLN A 364 -11.85 -16.35 14.98
N GLY A 365 -12.91 -15.96 14.28
CA GLY A 365 -12.86 -15.01 13.17
C GLY A 365 -12.89 -13.55 13.61
N ILE A 366 -13.00 -12.64 12.64
CA ILE A 366 -13.13 -11.20 12.92
C ILE A 366 -14.44 -10.95 13.68
N PRO A 367 -14.42 -10.36 14.89
CA PRO A 367 -15.65 -10.03 15.59
C PRO A 367 -16.52 -9.06 14.77
N LEU A 368 -17.82 -9.34 14.66
CA LEU A 368 -18.75 -8.44 13.97
C LEU A 368 -18.75 -7.04 14.61
N SER A 369 -18.58 -6.96 15.93
CA SER A 369 -18.46 -5.70 16.67
C SER A 369 -17.21 -4.90 16.33
N TRP A 370 -16.15 -5.53 15.82
CA TRP A 370 -14.95 -4.85 15.35
C TRP A 370 -15.11 -4.34 13.93
N LEU A 371 -15.76 -5.12 13.06
CA LEU A 371 -16.09 -4.67 11.70
C LEU A 371 -16.95 -3.40 11.71
N THR A 372 -17.93 -3.33 12.61
CA THR A 372 -18.81 -2.14 12.74
C THR A 372 -18.11 -0.91 13.30
N ARG A 373 -16.86 -1.02 13.79
CA ARG A 373 -16.07 0.12 14.29
C ARG A 373 -15.26 0.81 13.20
N LEU A 374 -15.13 0.22 12.02
CA LEU A 374 -14.34 0.79 10.94
C LEU A 374 -15.03 2.07 10.41
N THR A 375 -14.32 3.20 10.47
CA THR A 375 -14.75 4.44 9.81
C THR A 375 -14.89 4.17 8.31
N ASP A 376 -16.00 4.61 7.71
CA ASP A 376 -16.34 4.34 6.30
C ASP A 376 -16.40 2.84 5.94
N GLY A 377 -16.68 1.98 6.92
CA GLY A 377 -16.62 0.52 6.75
C GLY A 377 -17.50 -0.04 5.63
N SER A 378 -18.68 0.54 5.39
CA SER A 378 -19.56 0.14 4.28
C SER A 378 -18.90 0.34 2.91
N ASP A 379 -18.29 1.50 2.70
CA ASP A 379 -17.63 1.86 1.44
C ASP A 379 -16.36 1.02 1.24
N ILE A 380 -15.60 0.81 2.32
CA ILE A 380 -14.42 -0.06 2.29
C ILE A 380 -14.84 -1.48 1.88
N LEU A 381 -15.79 -2.10 2.58
CA LEU A 381 -16.24 -3.47 2.29
C LEU A 381 -16.78 -3.60 0.87
N GLY A 382 -17.57 -2.64 0.39
CA GLY A 382 -18.08 -2.62 -0.99
C GLY A 382 -16.97 -2.58 -2.04
N LYS A 383 -15.87 -1.85 -1.79
CA LYS A 383 -14.68 -1.86 -2.66
C LYS A 383 -13.98 -3.23 -2.65
N LEU A 384 -13.85 -3.89 -1.49
CA LEU A 384 -13.21 -5.20 -1.38
C LEU A 384 -14.01 -6.29 -2.12
N GLU A 385 -15.34 -6.28 -1.96
CA GLU A 385 -16.23 -7.17 -2.69
C GLU A 385 -16.16 -6.95 -4.21
N SER A 386 -16.08 -5.69 -4.64
CA SER A 386 -15.94 -5.36 -6.07
C SER A 386 -14.61 -5.88 -6.63
N LEU A 387 -13.52 -5.64 -5.89
CA LEU A 387 -12.17 -6.07 -6.25
C LEU A 387 -12.07 -7.60 -6.39
N VAL A 388 -12.51 -8.35 -5.38
CA VAL A 388 -12.46 -9.82 -5.37
C VAL A 388 -13.53 -10.43 -6.28
N GLY A 389 -14.68 -9.77 -6.40
CA GLY A 389 -15.78 -10.17 -7.26
C GLY A 389 -15.44 -10.08 -8.75
N GLY A 390 -14.47 -9.24 -9.13
CA GLY A 390 -14.22 -8.88 -10.53
C GLY A 390 -15.32 -7.98 -11.09
N LYS A 391 -15.96 -7.18 -10.23
CA LYS A 391 -16.99 -6.22 -10.61
C LYS A 391 -16.33 -4.85 -10.70
N TRP A 392 -16.21 -4.36 -11.91
CA TRP A 392 -15.58 -3.07 -12.15
C TRP A 392 -16.65 -1.99 -12.21
N PRO A 393 -16.43 -0.80 -11.64
CA PRO A 393 -17.29 0.34 -11.92
C PRO A 393 -17.43 0.46 -13.44
N GLU A 394 -18.63 0.76 -13.95
CA GLU A 394 -18.73 1.16 -15.35
C GLU A 394 -17.69 2.25 -15.56
N ASN A 395 -16.73 2.00 -16.46
CA ASN A 395 -15.76 3.02 -16.84
C ASN A 395 -16.61 4.23 -17.21
N GLU A 396 -16.58 5.28 -16.38
CA GLU A 396 -17.02 6.57 -16.87
C GLU A 396 -16.22 6.72 -18.15
N PRO A 397 -16.88 6.82 -19.33
CA PRO A 397 -16.14 7.04 -20.56
C PRO A 397 -15.21 8.18 -20.23
N GLN A 398 -13.91 8.04 -20.54
CA GLN A 398 -12.88 9.06 -20.34
C GLN A 398 -13.34 10.36 -21.02
N LYS A 399 -14.29 11.05 -20.41
CA LYS A 399 -15.08 12.15 -20.96
C LYS A 399 -14.28 13.35 -20.57
N ARG A 400 -13.30 13.59 -21.43
CA ARG A 400 -12.42 14.75 -21.48
C ARG A 400 -11.44 14.75 -20.31
N ALA A 401 -10.15 14.67 -20.64
CA ALA A 401 -9.15 15.31 -19.81
C ALA A 401 -9.69 16.70 -19.40
N PRO A 402 -9.61 17.10 -18.13
CA PRO A 402 -10.11 18.40 -17.71
C PRO A 402 -9.52 19.44 -18.65
N THR A 403 -10.39 20.21 -19.30
CA THR A 403 -9.99 21.44 -19.96
C THR A 403 -9.21 22.22 -18.91
N CYS A 404 -7.94 22.50 -19.20
CA CYS A 404 -7.08 23.34 -18.38
C CYS A 404 -7.92 24.51 -17.86
N PRO A 405 -8.02 24.77 -16.54
CA PRO A 405 -8.64 25.99 -16.08
C PRO A 405 -7.85 27.12 -16.75
N MET A 406 -8.52 27.90 -17.60
CA MET A 406 -7.95 29.15 -18.07
C MET A 406 -7.77 30.04 -16.84
N GLN A 407 -6.55 30.12 -16.33
CA GLN A 407 -6.08 31.23 -15.52
C GLN A 407 -5.23 32.13 -16.38
#